data_AF-A0A7X7JRK8-F1
#
_entry.id   AF-A0A7X7JRK8-F1
#
_cell.length_a   1.000
_cell.length_b   1.000
_cell.length_c   1.000
_cell.angle_alpha   90.00
_cell.angle_beta   90.00
_cell.angle_gamma   90.00
#
_symmetry.space_group_name_H-M   'P 1'
#
loop_
_entity.id
_entity.type
_entity.pdbx_description
1 polymer ?
#
loop_
_entity_poly.entity_id
_entity_poly.type
_entity_poly.pdbx_seq_one_letter_code
_entity_poly.pdbx_strand_id
1 'polypeptide(L)'
;MLTKYPGPNSMNMLIGHQGGEVIDIENLPNDLLILYPQDGIITHANHFESPMLRVRDTGKGTLADTIFRSRRLRRLLEARRTRLNVETIRDALSDHFSYPDSICRHPDERCAKVDQWQTLASIIMDLSELTLRYTEGPACTGPYHVARLP
;
A
#
# COMPACT_ATOMS: atom_id res chain seq x y z
N MET A 1 2.31 15.39 -17.42
CA MET A 1 3.03 16.15 -16.37
C MET A 1 4.04 15.28 -15.62
N LEU A 2 3.78 13.98 -15.40
CA LEU A 2 4.61 13.09 -14.57
C LEU A 2 6.08 12.92 -15.01
N THR A 3 6.39 13.04 -16.30
CA THR A 3 7.77 12.88 -16.83
C THR A 3 8.49 14.20 -17.06
N LYS A 4 7.87 15.34 -16.74
CA LYS A 4 8.43 16.67 -17.04
C LYS A 4 9.66 17.00 -16.18
N TYR A 5 9.74 16.44 -14.98
CA TYR A 5 10.84 16.67 -14.03
C TYR A 5 11.42 15.32 -13.58
N PRO A 6 12.58 14.90 -14.09
CA PRO A 6 13.24 13.71 -13.60
C PRO A 6 13.67 13.93 -12.14
N GLY A 7 13.22 13.05 -11.25
CA GLY A 7 13.61 13.05 -9.84
C GLY A 7 14.63 11.93 -9.54
N PRO A 8 15.55 12.10 -8.58
CA PRO A 8 16.59 11.11 -8.30
C PRO A 8 16.08 9.83 -7.62
N ASN A 9 14.83 9.81 -7.17
CA ASN A 9 14.31 8.78 -6.26
C ASN A 9 13.26 7.90 -6.94
N SER A 10 13.26 6.61 -6.58
CA SER A 10 12.15 5.72 -6.88
C SER A 10 10.95 5.99 -5.98
N MET A 11 9.75 5.85 -6.51
CA MET A 11 8.50 6.05 -5.76
C MET A 11 7.40 5.16 -6.36
N ASN A 12 6.45 4.74 -5.52
CA ASN A 12 5.19 4.17 -5.97
C ASN A 12 4.07 5.21 -5.79
N MET A 13 3.19 5.35 -6.78
CA MET A 13 2.01 6.21 -6.72
C MET A 13 0.77 5.45 -7.18
N LEU A 14 -0.20 5.30 -6.30
CA LEU A 14 -1.52 4.78 -6.63
C LEU A 14 -2.49 5.94 -6.84
N ILE A 15 -3.06 6.03 -8.05
CA ILE A 15 -4.00 7.08 -8.45
C ILE A 15 -5.35 6.41 -8.73
N GLY A 16 -6.39 6.83 -8.00
CA GLY A 16 -7.77 6.39 -8.24
C GLY A 16 -8.66 7.53 -8.68
N HIS A 17 -9.70 7.22 -9.46
CA HIS A 17 -10.70 8.16 -9.94
C HIS A 17 -12.12 7.63 -9.65
N GLN A 18 -13.04 8.53 -9.27
CA GLN A 18 -14.44 8.18 -8.95
C GLN A 18 -15.17 7.48 -10.12
N GLY A 19 -14.73 7.69 -11.36
CA GLY A 19 -15.23 6.99 -12.53
C GLY A 19 -14.89 5.49 -12.61
N GLY A 20 -14.19 4.93 -11.62
CA GLY A 20 -13.90 3.49 -11.52
C GLY A 20 -12.51 3.08 -12.01
N GLU A 21 -11.65 4.04 -12.34
CA GLU A 21 -10.29 3.77 -12.83
C GLU A 21 -9.24 3.90 -11.72
N VAL A 22 -8.25 3.01 -11.75
CA VAL A 22 -7.10 3.03 -10.85
C VAL A 22 -5.84 2.71 -11.64
N ILE A 23 -4.78 3.49 -11.41
CA ILE A 23 -3.46 3.31 -12.03
C ILE A 23 -2.42 3.32 -10.93
N ASP A 24 -1.54 2.32 -10.92
CA ASP A 24 -0.36 2.30 -10.07
C ASP A 24 0.88 2.60 -10.92
N ILE A 25 1.73 3.49 -10.41
CA ILE A 25 2.89 4.00 -11.15
C ILE A 25 4.14 3.78 -10.32
N GLU A 26 5.07 3.02 -10.87
CA GLU A 26 6.41 2.87 -10.33
C GLU A 26 7.36 3.84 -11.04
N ASN A 27 7.85 4.83 -10.30
CA ASN A 27 8.79 5.82 -10.80
C ASN A 27 10.22 5.32 -10.72
N LEU A 28 10.95 5.43 -11.83
CA LEU A 28 12.39 5.30 -11.92
C LEU A 28 13.01 6.69 -12.20
N PRO A 29 14.31 6.87 -11.99
CA PRO A 29 14.99 8.13 -12.32
C PRO A 29 14.81 8.58 -13.78
N ASN A 30 14.61 7.63 -14.70
CA ASN A 30 14.57 7.86 -16.14
C ASN A 30 13.31 7.31 -16.83
N ASP A 31 12.37 6.71 -16.09
CA ASP A 31 11.19 6.07 -16.68
C ASP A 31 10.04 5.94 -15.68
N LEU A 32 8.84 5.63 -16.18
CA LEU A 32 7.66 5.29 -15.40
C LEU A 32 7.17 3.91 -15.84
N LEU A 33 6.99 3.00 -14.90
CA LEU A 33 6.32 1.72 -15.16
C LEU A 33 4.89 1.80 -14.66
N ILE A 34 3.95 1.36 -15.49
CA ILE A 34 2.52 1.48 -15.21
C ILE A 34 1.96 0.08 -14.95
N LEU A 35 1.25 -0.06 -13.84
CA LEU A 35 0.56 -1.25 -13.42
C LEU A 35 -0.94 -0.98 -13.36
N TYR A 36 -1.72 -1.97 -13.81
CA TYR A 36 -3.18 -1.93 -13.83
C TYR A 36 -3.76 -3.00 -12.91
N PRO A 37 -4.96 -2.77 -12.34
CA PRO A 37 -5.66 -3.78 -11.57
C PRO A 37 -5.85 -5.08 -12.36
N GLN A 38 -5.62 -6.21 -11.70
CA GLN A 38 -6.00 -7.53 -12.19
C GLN A 38 -7.24 -7.96 -11.43
N ASP A 39 -8.30 -8.30 -12.16
CA ASP A 39 -9.59 -8.66 -11.57
C ASP A 39 -10.18 -7.55 -10.67
N GLY A 40 -9.94 -6.29 -11.03
CA GLY A 40 -10.42 -5.12 -10.28
C GLY A 40 -9.69 -4.88 -8.96
N ILE A 41 -8.59 -5.58 -8.69
CA ILE A 41 -7.76 -5.40 -7.49
C ILE A 41 -6.33 -5.12 -7.91
N ILE A 42 -5.74 -4.08 -7.32
CA ILE A 42 -4.30 -3.82 -7.32
C ILE A 42 -3.82 -3.63 -5.89
N THR A 43 -2.64 -4.16 -5.59
CA THR A 43 -1.94 -3.99 -4.33
C THR A 43 -0.48 -3.75 -4.63
N HIS A 44 0.19 -2.98 -3.80
CA HIS A 44 1.61 -2.69 -3.94
C HIS A 44 2.25 -2.57 -2.55
N ALA A 45 3.54 -2.89 -2.45
CA ALA A 45 4.32 -2.68 -1.23
C ALA A 45 5.44 -1.65 -1.52
N ASN A 46 6.68 -1.94 -1.14
CA ASN A 46 7.82 -1.03 -1.27
C ASN A 46 8.86 -1.49 -2.30
N HIS A 47 8.55 -2.52 -3.08
CA HIS A 47 9.43 -3.07 -4.12
C HIS A 47 8.78 -2.97 -5.49
N PHE A 48 9.59 -2.96 -6.54
CA PHE A 48 9.09 -2.98 -7.91
C PHE A 48 8.51 -4.36 -8.25
N GLU A 49 7.26 -4.36 -8.70
CA GLU A 49 6.48 -5.49 -9.21
C GLU A 49 6.40 -5.54 -10.74
N SER A 50 6.70 -4.44 -11.45
CA SER A 50 6.60 -4.44 -12.90
C SER A 50 7.55 -5.43 -13.57
N PRO A 51 7.04 -6.29 -14.49
CA PRO A 51 7.89 -7.19 -15.27
C PRO A 51 8.75 -6.43 -16.28
N MET A 52 8.48 -5.15 -16.51
CA MET A 52 9.26 -4.29 -17.40
C MET A 52 10.51 -3.69 -16.73
N LEU A 53 10.69 -3.89 -15.43
CA LEU A 53 11.87 -3.41 -14.70
C LEU A 53 13.15 -4.03 -15.26
N ARG A 54 14.08 -3.20 -15.75
CA ARG A 54 15.36 -3.64 -16.34
C ARG A 54 16.56 -3.43 -15.42
N VAL A 55 16.34 -2.97 -14.19
CA VAL A 55 17.37 -2.67 -13.21
C VAL A 55 17.19 -3.53 -11.96
N ARG A 56 18.27 -3.68 -11.19
CA ARG A 56 18.19 -4.39 -9.91
C ARG A 56 17.49 -3.51 -8.88
N ASP A 57 16.35 -4.00 -8.38
CA ASP A 57 15.72 -3.44 -7.18
C ASP A 57 16.55 -3.80 -5.95
N THR A 58 17.26 -2.82 -5.41
CA THR A 58 18.07 -2.96 -4.19
C THR A 58 17.24 -2.81 -2.91
N GLY A 59 16.03 -2.22 -2.98
CA GLY A 59 15.15 -2.00 -1.84
C GLY A 59 14.64 -3.31 -1.22
N LYS A 60 14.48 -4.37 -2.03
CA LYS A 60 14.16 -5.74 -1.58
C LYS A 60 15.14 -6.28 -0.53
N GLY A 61 16.41 -5.87 -0.58
CA GLY A 61 17.42 -6.26 0.40
C GLY A 61 17.34 -5.50 1.71
N THR A 62 16.78 -4.29 1.69
CA THR A 62 16.65 -3.41 2.86
C THR A 62 15.40 -3.74 3.67
N LEU A 63 14.28 -4.06 2.99
CA LEU A 63 13.00 -4.36 3.60
C LEU A 63 12.49 -5.70 3.08
N ALA A 64 12.99 -6.81 3.61
CA ALA A 64 12.66 -8.15 3.11
C ALA A 64 11.15 -8.46 3.18
N ASP A 65 10.43 -7.87 4.13
CA ASP A 65 8.99 -8.01 4.32
C ASP A 65 8.15 -7.49 3.13
N THR A 66 8.70 -6.56 2.36
CA THR A 66 8.04 -5.99 1.17
C THR A 66 7.58 -7.07 0.19
N ILE A 67 8.31 -8.18 0.08
CA ILE A 67 8.09 -9.21 -0.95
C ILE A 67 6.78 -9.96 -0.78
N PHE A 68 6.30 -10.08 0.47
CA PHE A 68 5.09 -10.84 0.76
C PHE A 68 3.90 -9.92 1.04
N ARG A 69 4.10 -8.72 1.60
CA ARG A 69 2.99 -7.86 2.05
C ARG A 69 2.00 -7.52 0.95
N SER A 70 2.47 -7.16 -0.25
CA SER A 70 1.59 -6.89 -1.40
C SER A 70 0.73 -8.10 -1.74
N ARG A 71 1.37 -9.26 -1.96
CA ARG A 71 0.68 -10.51 -2.32
C ARG A 71 -0.21 -11.04 -1.20
N ARG A 72 0.17 -10.83 0.06
CA ARG A 72 -0.65 -11.16 1.24
C ARG A 72 -1.91 -10.31 1.26
N LEU A 73 -1.80 -9.00 1.09
CA LEU A 73 -2.94 -8.09 1.03
C LEU A 73 -3.86 -8.48 -0.13
N ARG A 74 -3.31 -8.76 -1.31
CA ARG A 74 -4.09 -9.22 -2.47
C ARG A 74 -4.93 -10.45 -2.13
N ARG A 75 -4.32 -11.50 -1.56
CA ARG A 75 -5.04 -12.72 -1.17
C ARG A 75 -6.15 -12.45 -0.16
N LEU A 76 -5.92 -11.56 0.81
CA LEU A 76 -6.92 -11.19 1.82
C LEU A 76 -8.11 -10.45 1.20
N LEU A 77 -7.87 -9.58 0.22
CA LEU A 77 -8.92 -8.86 -0.50
C LEU A 77 -9.67 -9.78 -1.47
N GLU A 78 -8.97 -10.62 -2.23
CA GLU A 78 -9.56 -11.60 -3.15
C GLU A 78 -10.46 -12.60 -2.42
N ALA A 79 -10.05 -13.08 -1.24
CA ALA A 79 -10.85 -13.98 -0.41
C ALA A 79 -12.20 -13.38 0.02
N ARG A 80 -12.33 -12.05 -0.03
CA ARG A 80 -13.53 -11.30 0.35
C ARG A 80 -14.13 -10.52 -0.81
N ARG A 81 -13.77 -10.82 -2.06
CA ARG A 81 -14.11 -10.02 -3.25
C ARG A 81 -15.59 -9.66 -3.37
N THR A 82 -16.49 -10.59 -3.05
CA THR A 82 -17.95 -10.38 -3.11
C THR A 82 -18.51 -9.54 -1.96
N ARG A 83 -17.68 -9.18 -0.98
CA ARG A 83 -18.03 -8.44 0.23
C ARG A 83 -17.00 -7.33 0.55
N LEU A 84 -16.25 -6.85 -0.45
CA LEU A 84 -15.32 -5.76 -0.24
C LEU A 84 -16.08 -4.50 0.18
N ASN A 85 -15.80 -4.06 1.40
CA ASN A 85 -16.35 -2.90 2.08
C ASN A 85 -15.31 -2.37 3.06
N VAL A 86 -15.64 -1.27 3.76
CA VAL A 86 -14.72 -0.62 4.69
C VAL A 86 -14.20 -1.58 5.76
N GLU A 87 -15.08 -2.41 6.32
CA GLU A 87 -14.74 -3.35 7.40
C GLU A 87 -13.79 -4.44 6.91
N THR A 88 -14.10 -5.08 5.79
CA THR A 88 -13.26 -6.16 5.23
C THR A 88 -11.90 -5.66 4.73
N ILE A 89 -11.83 -4.42 4.25
CA ILE A 89 -10.56 -3.76 3.90
C ILE A 89 -9.77 -3.46 5.19
N ARG A 90 -10.41 -2.90 6.21
CA ARG A 90 -9.77 -2.64 7.52
C ARG A 90 -9.23 -3.93 8.15
N ASP A 91 -9.97 -5.02 8.07
CA ASP A 91 -9.52 -6.33 8.55
C ASP A 91 -8.27 -6.80 7.81
N ALA A 92 -8.23 -6.61 6.49
CA ALA A 92 -7.05 -6.94 5.70
C ALA A 92 -5.83 -6.04 6.03
N LEU A 93 -6.06 -4.75 6.29
CA LEU A 93 -5.02 -3.81 6.73
C LEU A 93 -4.55 -4.07 8.16
N SER A 94 -5.34 -4.80 8.95
CA SER A 94 -5.03 -5.21 10.32
C SER A 94 -4.33 -6.58 10.39
N ASP A 95 -3.94 -7.17 9.25
CA ASP A 95 -3.28 -8.48 9.20
C ASP A 95 -1.87 -8.44 9.82
N HIS A 96 -1.62 -9.39 10.74
CA HIS A 96 -0.38 -9.54 11.50
C HIS A 96 0.49 -10.74 11.03
N PHE A 97 0.30 -11.23 9.81
CA PHE A 97 1.18 -12.28 9.29
C PHE A 97 2.63 -11.76 9.22
N SER A 98 3.57 -12.51 9.83
CA SER A 98 4.97 -12.11 10.03
C SER A 98 5.19 -10.96 11.04
N TYR A 99 4.35 -10.86 12.07
CA TYR A 99 4.55 -9.91 13.19
C TYR A 99 6.00 -9.94 13.71
N PRO A 100 6.66 -8.78 13.94
CA PRO A 100 6.09 -7.42 13.88
C PRO A 100 6.15 -6.76 12.48
N ASP A 101 6.83 -7.36 11.50
CA ASP A 101 7.01 -6.88 10.12
C ASP A 101 5.81 -7.15 9.19
N SER A 102 4.61 -7.13 9.76
CA SER A 102 3.35 -7.42 9.08
C SER A 102 2.80 -6.26 8.26
N ILE A 103 1.66 -6.46 7.57
CA ILE A 103 0.91 -5.36 6.92
C ILE A 103 0.54 -4.29 7.97
N CYS A 104 -0.04 -4.74 9.08
CA CYS A 104 -0.20 -3.92 10.28
C CYS A 104 1.12 -3.97 11.06
N ARG A 105 2.06 -3.07 10.77
CA ARG A 105 3.43 -3.14 11.32
C ARG A 105 3.50 -2.56 12.73
N HIS A 106 4.24 -3.22 13.61
CA HIS A 106 4.45 -2.80 14.99
C HIS A 106 5.94 -2.68 15.32
N PRO A 107 6.32 -1.92 16.37
CA PRO A 107 7.71 -1.84 16.81
C PRO A 107 8.27 -3.21 17.19
N ASP A 108 9.48 -3.53 16.73
CA ASP A 108 10.26 -4.67 17.23
C ASP A 108 11.15 -4.22 18.39
N GLU A 109 10.74 -4.49 19.63
CA GLU A 109 11.49 -4.06 20.82
C GLU A 109 12.88 -4.70 20.95
N ARG A 110 13.19 -5.72 20.15
CA ARG A 110 14.53 -6.33 20.07
C ARG A 110 15.53 -5.45 19.31
N CYS A 111 15.05 -4.53 18.48
CA CYS A 111 15.86 -3.61 17.68
C CYS A 111 16.13 -2.30 18.44
N ALA A 112 17.17 -1.57 18.03
CA ALA A 112 17.40 -0.22 18.51
C ALA A 112 16.21 0.69 18.16
N LYS A 113 15.97 1.74 18.96
CA LYS A 113 14.78 2.60 18.78
C LYS A 113 14.66 3.22 17.39
N VAL A 114 15.78 3.54 16.74
CA VAL A 114 15.81 4.07 15.36
C VAL A 114 15.41 3.03 14.31
N ASP A 115 15.56 1.75 14.64
CA ASP A 115 15.24 0.61 13.77
C ASP A 115 13.88 -0.01 14.13
N GLN A 116 13.07 0.66 14.96
CA GLN A 116 11.71 0.25 15.30
C GLN A 116 10.71 0.89 14.34
N TRP A 117 10.18 0.11 13.40
CA TRP A 117 9.24 0.57 12.39
C TRP A 117 7.80 0.32 12.85
N GLN A 118 6.88 1.19 12.46
CA GLN A 118 5.46 1.06 12.81
C GLN A 118 4.58 1.66 11.71
N THR A 119 3.39 1.08 11.52
CA THR A 119 2.32 1.74 10.77
C THR A 119 1.83 2.97 11.55
N LEU A 120 2.10 4.17 11.04
CA LEU A 120 1.74 5.44 11.70
C LEU A 120 0.35 5.95 11.33
N ALA A 121 -0.24 5.46 10.25
CA ALA A 121 -1.60 5.76 9.85
C ALA A 121 -2.16 4.64 8.98
N SER A 122 -3.47 4.49 8.99
CA SER A 122 -4.20 3.67 8.02
C SER A 122 -5.36 4.47 7.45
N ILE A 123 -5.52 4.43 6.13
CA ILE A 123 -6.48 5.25 5.38
C ILE A 123 -7.25 4.36 4.41
N ILE A 124 -8.57 4.53 4.36
CA ILE A 124 -9.48 3.94 3.38
C ILE A 124 -10.25 5.07 2.70
N MET A 125 -10.15 5.19 1.38
CA MET A 125 -10.89 6.17 0.60
C MET A 125 -11.98 5.47 -0.20
N ASP A 126 -13.24 5.85 0.04
CA ASP A 126 -14.37 5.51 -0.81
C ASP A 126 -14.59 6.66 -1.80
N LEU A 127 -14.22 6.43 -3.06
CA LEU A 127 -14.34 7.44 -4.11
C LEU A 127 -15.79 7.58 -4.62
N SER A 128 -16.66 6.58 -4.39
CA SER A 128 -18.08 6.68 -4.74
C SER A 128 -18.78 7.64 -3.80
N GLU A 129 -18.50 7.51 -2.50
CA GLU A 129 -19.04 8.37 -1.44
C GLU A 129 -18.24 9.65 -1.20
N LEU A 130 -17.10 9.82 -1.89
CA LEU A 130 -16.11 10.89 -1.62
C LEU A 130 -15.80 11.01 -0.13
N THR A 131 -15.55 9.86 0.51
CA THR A 131 -15.36 9.74 1.96
C THR A 131 -14.01 9.11 2.26
N LEU A 132 -13.23 9.77 3.10
CA LEU A 132 -11.96 9.29 3.63
C LEU A 132 -12.16 8.84 5.08
N ARG A 133 -11.74 7.62 5.38
CA ARG A 133 -11.75 7.04 6.71
C ARG A 133 -10.32 6.79 7.15
N TYR A 134 -9.90 7.26 8.32
CA TYR A 134 -8.50 7.16 8.76
C TYR A 134 -8.35 6.91 10.25
N THR A 135 -7.23 6.32 10.65
CA THR A 135 -6.84 6.19 12.05
C THR A 135 -5.37 6.58 12.21
N GLU A 136 -5.04 7.16 13.37
CA GLU A 136 -3.66 7.42 13.79
C GLU A 136 -3.08 6.13 14.37
N GLY A 137 -1.96 5.68 13.82
CA GLY A 137 -1.33 4.42 14.16
C GLY A 137 -1.83 3.22 13.35
N PRO A 138 -1.54 1.99 13.83
CA PRO A 138 -1.89 0.76 13.14
C PRO A 138 -3.41 0.57 12.99
N ALA A 139 -3.86 -0.08 11.91
CA ALA A 139 -5.28 -0.27 11.62
C ALA A 139 -6.06 -1.03 12.73
N CYS A 140 -5.35 -1.78 13.57
CA CYS A 140 -5.91 -2.59 14.65
C CYS A 140 -6.11 -1.85 15.99
N THR A 141 -5.57 -0.64 16.17
CA THR A 141 -5.52 -0.01 17.52
C THR A 141 -6.65 0.97 17.83
N GLY A 142 -7.35 1.50 16.83
CA GLY A 142 -8.35 2.55 17.05
C GLY A 142 -9.51 2.57 16.05
N PRO A 143 -10.59 3.32 16.35
CA PRO A 143 -11.65 3.56 15.38
C PRO A 143 -11.12 4.38 14.20
N TYR A 144 -11.84 4.32 13.08
CA TYR A 144 -11.56 5.20 11.95
C TYR A 144 -12.40 6.48 12.10
N HIS A 145 -11.73 7.63 12.06
CA HIS A 145 -12.34 8.93 11.88
C HIS A 145 -12.80 9.10 10.43
N VAL A 146 -13.81 9.93 10.20
CA VAL A 146 -14.41 10.14 8.87
C VAL A 146 -14.25 11.60 8.45
N ALA A 147 -13.80 11.81 7.22
CA ALA A 147 -13.71 13.12 6.56
C ALA A 147 -14.30 13.02 5.14
N ARG A 148 -14.80 14.13 4.59
CA ARG A 148 -15.18 14.19 3.18
C ARG A 148 -14.01 14.65 2.32
N LEU A 149 -13.89 14.03 1.15
CA LEU A 149 -13.04 14.49 0.08
C LEU A 149 -13.71 15.71 -0.61
N PRO A 150 -12.90 16.65 -1.14
CA PRO A 150 -13.38 17.85 -1.80
C PRO A 150 -14.21 17.58 -3.07
#